data_AF-A0A519W0Z4-F1
#
_entry.id   AF-A0A519W0Z4-F1
#
_cell.length_a   1.000
_cell.length_b   1.000
_cell.length_c   1.000
_cell.angle_alpha   90.00
_cell.angle_beta   90.00
_cell.angle_gamma   90.00
#
_symmetry.space_group_name_H-M   'P 1'
#
loop_
_entity.id
_entity.type
_entity.pdbx_description
1 polymer ?
#
loop_
_entity_poly.entity_id
_entity_poly.type
_entity_poly.pdbx_seq_one_letter_code
_entity_poly.pdbx_strand_id
1 'polypeptide(L)'
;EDETRRIIKDLTDQYETKDSPAAFHQMSDEYINQHLKAIAGFEITVTNLEGVFKLSQNHSHSNREGIVKHLSQSDNLQAQEIAKQMKEDL
;
A
#
# COMPACT_ATOMS: atom_id res chain seq x y z
N GLU A 1 4.50 3.47 24.67
CA GLU A 1 5.70 2.80 24.14
C GLU A 1 5.40 1.37 23.70
N ASP A 2 4.72 0.57 24.54
CA ASP A 2 4.35 -0.82 24.20
C ASP A 2 3.51 -0.97 22.92
N GLU A 3 2.53 -0.08 22.69
CA GLU A 3 1.73 -0.11 21.46
C GLU A 3 2.54 0.26 20.22
N THR A 4 3.42 1.27 20.31
CA THR A 4 4.35 1.64 19.24
C THR A 4 5.28 0.49 18.90
N ARG A 5 5.80 -0.21 19.91
CA ARG A 5 6.61 -1.41 19.74
C ARG A 5 5.85 -2.52 19.02
N ARG A 6 4.59 -2.76 19.39
CA ARG A 6 3.73 -3.75 18.72
C ARG A 6 3.50 -3.39 17.26
N ILE A 7 3.16 -2.14 16.95
CA ILE A 7 2.92 -1.69 15.57
C ILE A 7 4.18 -1.81 14.72
N ILE A 8 5.36 -1.46 15.26
CA ILE A 8 6.64 -1.66 14.57
C ILE A 8 6.86 -3.14 14.27
N LYS A 9 6.61 -4.03 15.24
CA LYS A 9 6.73 -5.47 15.03
C LYS A 9 5.80 -5.96 13.92
N ASP A 10 4.52 -5.59 13.96
CA ASP A 10 3.52 -6.03 12.98
C ASP A 10 3.86 -5.51 11.58
N LEU A 11 4.37 -4.27 11.48
CA LEU A 11 4.85 -3.69 10.23
C LEU A 11 6.08 -4.44 9.70
N THR A 12 7.07 -4.72 10.56
CA THR A 12 8.25 -5.49 10.17
C THR A 12 7.85 -6.90 9.71
N ASP A 13 6.98 -7.60 10.43
CA ASP A 13 6.53 -8.94 10.07
C ASP A 13 5.71 -8.97 8.76
N GLN A 14 5.05 -7.86 8.39
CA GLN A 14 4.31 -7.75 7.12
C GLN A 14 5.24 -7.57 5.91
N TYR A 15 6.34 -6.83 6.07
CA TYR A 15 7.20 -6.43 4.96
C TYR A 15 8.53 -7.20 4.88
N GLU A 16 8.95 -7.83 5.96
CA GLU A 16 10.16 -8.68 6.01
C GLU A 16 9.81 -10.17 5.99
N THR A 17 10.68 -10.96 5.37
CA THR A 17 10.60 -12.42 5.47
C THR A 17 11.16 -12.88 6.83
N LYS A 18 10.75 -14.07 7.29
CA LYS A 18 11.20 -14.60 8.59
C LYS A 18 12.73 -14.81 8.66
N ASP A 19 13.35 -15.10 7.54
CA ASP A 19 14.79 -15.34 7.46
C ASP A 19 15.59 -14.05 7.24
N SER A 20 14.92 -12.90 7.07
CA SER A 20 15.58 -11.61 6.90
C SER A 20 16.37 -11.23 8.16
N PRO A 21 17.62 -10.76 8.03
CA PRO A 21 18.36 -10.13 9.13
C PRO A 21 17.62 -8.96 9.78
N ALA A 22 16.68 -8.36 9.06
CA ALA A 22 15.82 -7.28 9.54
C ALA A 22 14.50 -7.78 10.16
N ALA A 23 14.29 -9.09 10.28
CA ALA A 23 13.11 -9.63 10.94
C ALA A 23 13.11 -9.24 12.42
N PHE A 24 11.94 -8.85 12.94
CA PHE A 24 11.83 -8.28 14.28
C PHE A 24 12.37 -9.21 15.38
N HIS A 25 12.16 -10.52 15.24
CA HIS A 25 12.62 -11.53 16.20
C HIS A 25 14.13 -11.81 16.15
N GLN A 26 14.84 -11.33 15.12
CA GLN A 26 16.30 -11.45 15.01
C GLN A 26 17.04 -10.25 15.63
N MET A 27 16.33 -9.19 16.00
CA MET A 27 16.88 -8.00 16.66
C MET A 27 16.90 -8.17 18.17
N SER A 28 17.89 -7.57 18.84
CA SER A 28 17.93 -7.56 20.30
C SER A 28 16.95 -6.55 20.89
N ASP A 29 16.49 -6.84 22.12
CA ASP A 29 15.58 -5.96 22.84
C ASP A 29 16.21 -4.59 23.13
N GLU A 30 17.52 -4.54 23.38
CA GLU A 30 18.26 -3.28 23.59
C GLU A 30 18.24 -2.40 22.33
N TYR A 31 18.47 -3.00 21.16
CA TYR A 31 18.44 -2.29 19.88
C TYR A 31 17.07 -1.69 19.63
N ILE A 32 16.02 -2.49 19.78
CA ILE A 32 14.63 -2.06 19.59
C ILE A 32 14.30 -0.93 20.57
N ASN A 33 14.58 -1.11 21.87
CA ASN A 33 14.25 -0.12 22.89
C ASN A 33 15.03 1.20 22.74
N GLN A 34 16.26 1.17 22.23
CA GLN A 34 17.03 2.38 21.95
C GLN A 34 16.40 3.19 20.81
N HIS A 35 16.01 2.53 19.73
CA HIS A 35 15.43 3.20 18.57
C HIS A 35 13.97 3.63 18.77
N LEU A 36 13.18 2.87 19.54
CA LEU A 36 11.80 3.23 19.86
C LEU A 36 11.65 4.60 20.50
N LYS A 37 12.63 5.04 21.30
CA LYS A 37 12.62 6.37 21.94
C LYS A 37 12.61 7.53 20.96
N ALA A 38 13.06 7.31 19.72
CA ALA A 38 13.06 8.31 18.66
C ALA A 38 11.78 8.28 17.79
N ILE A 39 10.83 7.39 18.09
CA ILE A 39 9.63 7.18 17.29
C ILE A 39 8.41 7.63 18.09
N ALA A 40 7.69 8.63 17.58
CA ALA A 40 6.39 9.02 18.12
C ALA A 40 5.30 8.16 17.47
N GLY A 41 4.74 7.21 18.23
CA GLY A 41 3.54 6.48 17.81
C GLY A 41 2.30 7.34 17.98
N PHE A 42 1.39 7.28 17.01
CA PHE A 42 0.09 7.92 17.07
C PHE A 42 -0.95 7.04 16.38
N GLU A 43 -2.21 7.29 16.68
CA GLU A 43 -3.35 6.61 16.07
C GLU A 43 -4.24 7.64 15.36
N ILE A 44 -4.80 7.24 14.21
CA ILE A 44 -5.86 7.98 13.55
C ILE A 44 -7.13 7.14 13.64
N THR A 45 -8.10 7.59 14.43
CA THR A 45 -9.42 6.99 14.43
C THR A 45 -10.15 7.39 13.16
N VAL A 46 -10.38 6.41 12.27
CA VAL A 46 -11.14 6.63 11.03
C VAL A 46 -12.60 6.88 11.37
N THR A 47 -13.08 8.10 11.13
CA THR A 47 -14.49 8.49 11.38
C THR A 47 -15.36 8.35 10.14
N ASN A 48 -14.79 8.55 8.95
CA ASN A 48 -15.44 8.40 7.66
C ASN A 48 -14.38 8.06 6.60
N LEU A 49 -14.78 7.33 5.56
CA LEU A 49 -13.93 6.99 4.42
C LEU A 49 -14.69 7.24 3.13
N GLU A 50 -14.19 8.17 2.31
CA GLU A 50 -14.76 8.51 1.00
C GLU A 50 -13.73 8.21 -0.10
N GLY A 51 -14.11 7.36 -1.06
CA GLY A 51 -13.30 7.01 -2.21
C GLY A 51 -13.86 7.61 -3.51
N VAL A 52 -13.00 8.08 -4.40
CA VAL A 52 -13.38 8.60 -5.72
C VAL A 52 -12.63 7.86 -6.81
N PHE A 53 -13.36 7.15 -7.68
CA PHE A 53 -12.80 6.35 -8.77
C PHE A 53 -13.07 7.01 -10.11
N LYS A 54 -12.06 7.63 -10.72
CA LYS A 54 -12.15 8.23 -12.05
C LYS A 54 -11.49 7.31 -13.08
N LEU A 55 -12.31 6.50 -13.73
CA LEU A 55 -11.90 5.47 -14.70
C LEU A 55 -12.54 5.70 -16.07
N SER A 56 -12.78 6.97 -16.44
CA SER A 56 -13.37 7.36 -17.72
C SER A 56 -14.77 6.75 -17.98
N GLN A 57 -15.53 6.48 -16.93
CA GLN A 57 -16.85 5.86 -17.01
C GLN A 57 -17.90 6.73 -17.72
N ASN A 58 -17.61 8.03 -17.90
CA ASN A 58 -18.44 8.99 -18.62
C ASN A 58 -18.31 8.91 -20.16
N HIS A 59 -17.46 8.04 -20.69
CA HIS A 59 -17.26 7.86 -22.14
C HIS A 59 -18.00 6.62 -22.68
N SER A 60 -18.18 6.57 -24.00
CA SER A 60 -18.75 5.40 -24.68
C SER A 60 -17.88 4.14 -24.48
N HIS A 61 -18.50 2.97 -24.60
CA HIS A 61 -17.81 1.68 -24.50
C HIS A 61 -16.59 1.59 -25.42
N SER A 62 -16.75 1.95 -26.70
CA SER A 62 -15.66 1.94 -27.69
C SER A 62 -14.48 2.85 -27.31
N ASN A 63 -14.76 4.03 -26.73
CA ASN A 63 -13.70 4.91 -26.25
C ASN A 63 -12.99 4.31 -25.04
N ARG A 64 -13.73 3.72 -24.10
CA ARG A 64 -13.16 3.05 -22.94
C ARG A 64 -12.26 1.88 -23.35
N GLU A 65 -12.68 1.06 -24.32
CA GLU A 65 -11.83 -0.01 -24.90
C GLU A 65 -10.54 0.54 -25.51
N GLY A 66 -10.64 1.66 -26.25
CA GLY A 66 -9.48 2.34 -26.83
C GLY A 66 -8.49 2.84 -25.78
N ILE A 67 -9.00 3.46 -24.71
CA ILE A 67 -8.19 3.94 -23.57
C ILE A 67 -7.51 2.74 -22.88
N VAL A 68 -8.27 1.69 -22.56
CA VAL A 68 -7.75 0.47 -21.93
C VAL A 68 -6.63 -0.15 -22.77
N LYS A 69 -6.84 -0.27 -24.08
CA LYS A 69 -5.82 -0.82 -24.99
C LYS A 69 -4.53 -0.01 -24.92
N HIS A 70 -4.62 1.32 -25.03
CA HIS A 70 -3.43 2.18 -25.00
C HIS A 70 -2.71 2.13 -23.65
N LEU A 71 -3.45 2.24 -22.54
CA LEU A 71 -2.88 2.21 -21.20
C LEU A 71 -2.22 0.86 -20.87
N SER A 72 -2.80 -0.25 -21.33
CA SER A 72 -2.24 -1.60 -21.13
C SER A 72 -0.91 -1.84 -21.86
N GLN A 73 -0.62 -1.05 -22.89
CA GLN A 73 0.61 -1.12 -23.70
C GLN A 73 1.66 -0.08 -23.28
N SER A 74 1.38 0.73 -22.26
CA SER A 74 2.33 1.71 -21.73
C SER A 74 3.43 1.03 -20.93
N ASP A 75 4.65 1.56 -20.97
CA ASP A 75 5.75 1.14 -20.08
C ASP A 75 5.54 1.61 -18.62
N ASN A 76 4.53 2.44 -18.36
CA ASN A 76 4.20 2.91 -17.02
C ASN A 76 3.32 1.88 -16.28
N LEU A 77 3.85 1.28 -15.23
CA LEU A 77 3.13 0.30 -14.39
C LEU A 77 1.81 0.84 -13.81
N GLN A 78 1.75 2.13 -13.46
CA GLN A 78 0.49 2.72 -12.97
C GLN A 78 -0.55 2.82 -14.08
N ALA A 79 -0.14 3.14 -15.31
CA ALA A 79 -1.05 3.16 -16.46
C ALA A 79 -1.62 1.76 -16.73
N GLN A 80 -0.78 0.72 -16.63
CA GLN A 80 -1.21 -0.67 -16.76
C GLN A 80 -2.22 -1.07 -15.68
N GLU A 81 -2.00 -0.66 -14.42
CA GLU A 81 -2.96 -0.94 -13.34
C GLU A 81 -4.28 -0.21 -13.55
N ILE A 82 -4.28 1.06 -13.99
CA ILE A 82 -5.51 1.77 -14.36
C ILE A 82 -6.25 1.03 -15.50
N ALA A 83 -5.52 0.54 -16.50
CA ALA A 83 -6.13 -0.24 -17.58
C ALA A 83 -6.82 -1.51 -17.06
N LYS A 84 -6.24 -2.17 -16.06
CA LYS A 84 -6.82 -3.35 -15.40
C LYS A 84 -8.10 -2.99 -14.65
N GLN A 85 -8.08 -1.93 -13.83
CA GLN A 85 -9.26 -1.44 -13.11
C GLN A 85 -10.38 -1.03 -14.08
N MET A 86 -10.04 -0.33 -15.17
CA MET A 86 -11.00 0.06 -16.21
C MET A 86 -11.66 -1.14 -16.91
N LYS A 87 -10.98 -2.29 -17.00
CA LYS A 87 -11.51 -3.53 -17.60
C LYS A 87 -12.53 -4.24 -16.72
N GLU A 88 -12.48 -4.08 -15.40
CA GLU A 88 -13.45 -4.71 -14.49
C GLU A 88 -14.86 -4.15 -14.68
N ASP A 89 -14.95 -2.88 -15.10
CA ASP A 89 -16.20 -2.14 -15.34
C ASP A 89 -16.60 -2.04 -16.83
N LEU A 90 -15.87 -2.70 -17.75
CA LEU A 90 -16.19 -2.71 -19.19
C LEU A 90 -17.27 -3.75 -19.50
#